data_AF-A0A4R8GJ28-F1
#
_entry.id   AF-A0A4R8GJ28-F1
#
_cell.length_a   1.000
_cell.length_b   1.000
_cell.length_c   1.000
_cell.angle_alpha   90.00
_cell.angle_beta   90.00
_cell.angle_gamma   90.00
#
_symmetry.space_group_name_H-M   'P 1'
#
loop_
_entity.id
_entity.type
_entity.pdbx_description
1 polymer ?
#
loop_
_entity_poly.entity_id
_entity_poly.type
_entity_poly.pdbx_seq_one_letter_code
_entity_poly.pdbx_strand_id
1 'polypeptide(L)'
;MSLDFIFDCKHYIDYAEEIFNDGDFSQENEYLIRTGISRAYYGLYHFCQNFAIEAELLTESQLKDSGNSHSRLINELKHTNHFDLEYRKRLNSIKKDIGETLSELRDYRNDADYSSKYPRTSGRELERDLEDAVIGTKEALDNLERLAAGMKEI
;
A
#
# COMPACT_ATOMS: atom_id res chain seq x y z
N MET A 1 4.18 29.82 -17.06
CA MET A 1 3.72 28.42 -17.20
C MET A 1 4.20 27.69 -15.97
N SER A 2 3.30 27.29 -15.06
CA SER A 2 3.68 26.27 -14.08
C SER A 2 3.84 24.96 -14.85
N LEU A 3 4.96 24.28 -14.64
CA LEU A 3 5.06 22.88 -15.00
C LEU A 3 4.27 22.15 -13.92
N ASP A 4 3.04 21.79 -14.22
CA ASP A 4 2.26 20.92 -13.36
C ASP A 4 2.84 19.51 -13.52
N PHE A 5 3.78 19.16 -12.66
CA PHE A 5 4.33 17.81 -12.59
C PHE A 5 3.25 16.89 -12.01
N ILE A 6 2.68 16.02 -12.84
CA ILE A 6 1.85 14.90 -12.38
C ILE A 6 2.81 13.80 -11.95
N PHE A 7 2.83 13.50 -10.65
CA PHE A 7 3.68 12.45 -10.10
C PHE A 7 3.07 11.07 -10.36
N ASP A 8 3.82 10.20 -11.05
CA ASP A 8 3.44 8.79 -11.21
C ASP A 8 3.77 8.01 -9.93
N CYS A 9 2.74 7.52 -9.26
CA CYS A 9 2.88 6.76 -8.01
C CYS A 9 3.65 5.45 -8.21
N LYS A 10 3.76 4.95 -9.44
CA LYS A 10 4.61 3.79 -9.78
C LYS A 10 6.07 4.03 -9.43
N HIS A 11 6.57 5.27 -9.53
CA HIS A 11 7.94 5.59 -9.16
C HIS A 11 8.26 5.34 -7.68
N TYR A 12 7.26 5.37 -6.79
CA TYR A 12 7.51 4.93 -5.42
C TYR A 12 7.83 3.45 -5.33
N ILE A 13 7.10 2.62 -6.09
CA ILE A 13 7.27 1.17 -6.07
C ILE A 13 8.58 0.80 -6.73
N ASP A 14 8.86 1.36 -7.91
CA ASP A 14 10.11 1.14 -8.63
C ASP A 14 11.33 1.49 -7.75
N TYR A 15 11.26 2.60 -7.01
CA TYR A 15 12.34 3.01 -6.12
C TYR A 15 12.46 2.13 -4.86
N ALA A 16 11.35 1.64 -4.31
CA ALA A 16 11.40 0.67 -3.22
C ALA A 16 12.05 -0.65 -3.67
N GLU A 17 11.76 -1.08 -4.90
CA GLU A 17 12.39 -2.25 -5.51
C GLU A 17 13.88 -2.05 -5.77
N GLU A 18 14.29 -0.88 -6.26
CA GLU A 18 15.70 -0.53 -6.45
C GLU A 18 16.46 -0.63 -5.12
N ILE A 19 15.92 -0.04 -4.04
CA ILE A 19 16.52 -0.13 -2.71
C ILE A 19 16.63 -1.59 -2.23
N PHE A 20 15.65 -2.43 -2.54
CA PHE A 20 15.69 -3.84 -2.14
C PHE A 20 16.71 -4.67 -2.96
N ASN A 21 16.77 -4.47 -4.27
CA ASN A 21 17.64 -5.25 -5.15
C ASN A 21 19.11 -4.84 -5.07
N ASP A 22 19.36 -3.53 -4.97
CA ASP A 22 20.70 -2.94 -5.02
C ASP A 22 21.18 -2.41 -3.66
N GLY A 23 20.37 -2.59 -2.62
CA GLY A 23 20.62 -2.04 -1.29
C GLY A 23 21.82 -2.64 -0.59
N ASP A 24 22.68 -1.78 -0.03
CA ASP A 24 23.57 -2.17 1.05
C ASP A 24 22.79 -2.11 2.37
N PHE A 25 22.56 -3.27 2.98
CA PHE A 25 21.82 -3.39 4.23
C PHE A 25 22.66 -3.13 5.50
N SER A 26 23.82 -2.51 5.35
CA SER A 26 24.61 -2.05 6.49
C SER A 26 23.84 -1.05 7.37
N GLN A 27 24.22 -0.97 8.66
CA GLN A 27 23.61 -0.04 9.61
C GLN A 27 23.73 1.43 9.16
N GLU A 28 24.76 1.77 8.38
CA GLU A 28 24.97 3.12 7.85
C GLU A 28 23.88 3.53 6.83
N ASN A 29 23.21 2.55 6.22
CA ASN A 29 22.17 2.72 5.21
C ASN A 29 20.76 2.46 5.74
N GLU A 30 20.56 2.37 7.06
CA GLU A 30 19.25 2.18 7.70
C GLU A 30 18.18 3.14 7.15
N TYR A 31 18.55 4.40 6.87
CA TYR A 31 17.66 5.42 6.33
C TYR A 31 17.14 5.08 4.92
N LEU A 32 17.95 4.43 4.08
CA LEU A 32 17.53 3.98 2.74
C LEU A 32 16.51 2.88 2.86
N ILE A 33 16.74 1.88 3.71
CA ILE A 33 15.82 0.75 3.90
C ILE A 33 14.47 1.24 4.42
N ARG A 34 14.49 2.13 5.43
CA ARG A 34 13.28 2.81 5.93
C ARG A 34 12.56 3.59 4.83
N THR A 35 13.32 4.28 3.96
CA THR A 35 12.76 4.99 2.81
C THR A 35 12.07 4.02 1.84
N GLY A 36 12.68 2.88 1.55
CA GLY A 36 12.10 1.83 0.70
C GLY A 36 10.75 1.33 1.24
N ILE A 37 10.68 1.03 2.55
CA ILE A 37 9.43 0.64 3.22
C ILE A 37 8.35 1.73 3.07
N SER A 38 8.73 2.98 3.32
CA SER A 38 7.82 4.12 3.19
C SER A 38 7.30 4.25 1.74
N ARG A 39 8.18 4.06 0.74
CA ARG A 39 7.79 4.16 -0.67
C ARG A 39 6.92 3.00 -1.13
N ALA A 40 7.20 1.77 -0.72
CA ALA A 40 6.33 0.63 -0.98
C ALA A 40 4.89 0.90 -0.47
N TYR A 41 4.77 1.37 0.77
CA TYR A 41 3.48 1.76 1.35
C TYR A 41 2.78 2.88 0.56
N TYR A 42 3.45 4.01 0.31
CA TYR A 42 2.83 5.14 -0.37
C TYR A 42 2.44 4.82 -1.82
N GLY A 43 3.26 4.02 -2.51
CA GLY A 43 2.93 3.48 -3.82
C GLY A 43 1.60 2.73 -3.79
N LEU A 44 1.52 1.67 -2.99
CA LEU A 44 0.29 0.88 -2.88
C LEU A 44 -0.91 1.71 -2.41
N TYR A 45 -0.71 2.59 -1.43
CA TYR A 45 -1.76 3.47 -0.91
C TYR A 45 -2.40 4.31 -2.02
N HIS A 46 -1.61 4.93 -2.90
CA HIS A 46 -2.15 5.75 -3.98
C HIS A 46 -2.87 4.94 -5.05
N PHE A 47 -2.38 3.75 -5.41
CA PHE A 47 -3.11 2.85 -6.30
C PHE A 47 -4.46 2.43 -5.71
N CYS A 48 -4.48 2.03 -4.44
CA CYS A 48 -5.70 1.67 -3.72
C CYS A 48 -6.67 2.87 -3.58
N GLN A 49 -6.15 4.07 -3.33
CA GLN A 49 -6.93 5.31 -3.26
C GLN A 49 -7.61 5.61 -4.60
N ASN A 50 -6.86 5.58 -5.69
CA ASN A 50 -7.39 5.84 -7.03
C ASN A 50 -8.46 4.81 -7.38
N PHE A 51 -8.18 3.53 -7.15
CA PHE A 51 -9.16 2.46 -7.34
C PHE A 51 -10.44 2.71 -6.53
N ALA A 52 -10.34 3.03 -5.24
CA ALA A 52 -11.51 3.23 -4.39
C ALA A 52 -12.37 4.42 -4.85
N ILE A 53 -11.76 5.44 -5.43
CA ILE A 53 -12.46 6.59 -6.02
C ILE A 53 -13.13 6.20 -7.34
N GLU A 54 -12.39 5.56 -8.25
CA GLU A 54 -12.88 5.14 -9.57
C GLU A 54 -14.01 4.11 -9.47
N ALA A 55 -13.93 3.21 -8.48
CA ALA A 55 -14.93 2.19 -8.21
C ALA A 55 -16.10 2.70 -7.32
N GLU A 56 -16.15 4.01 -7.03
CA GLU A 56 -17.18 4.65 -6.20
C GLU A 56 -17.32 4.06 -4.79
N LEU A 57 -16.28 3.39 -4.28
CA LEU A 57 -16.25 2.86 -2.91
C LEU A 57 -16.07 4.00 -1.89
N LEU A 58 -15.30 5.02 -2.27
CA LEU A 58 -15.05 6.23 -1.48
C LEU A 58 -15.05 7.46 -2.38
N THR A 59 -15.36 8.62 -1.81
CA THR A 59 -15.22 9.90 -2.49
C THR A 59 -13.87 10.56 -2.19
N GLU A 60 -13.42 11.44 -3.07
CA GLU A 60 -12.25 12.29 -2.78
C GLU A 60 -12.39 13.05 -1.46
N SER A 61 -13.58 13.56 -1.16
CA SER A 61 -13.83 14.31 0.08
C SER A 61 -13.63 13.46 1.32
N GLN A 62 -13.98 12.17 1.28
CA GLN A 62 -13.74 11.23 2.38
C GLN A 62 -12.25 10.94 2.59
N LEU A 63 -11.40 11.14 1.57
CA LEU A 63 -9.96 10.87 1.62
C LEU A 63 -9.09 12.14 1.72
N LYS A 64 -9.67 13.34 1.62
CA LYS A 64 -8.99 14.63 1.81
C LYS A 64 -8.72 14.97 3.29
N ASP A 65 -9.40 14.33 4.23
CA ASP A 65 -9.14 14.49 5.68
C ASP A 65 -7.85 13.77 6.10
N SER A 66 -6.76 14.53 6.21
CA SER A 66 -5.38 14.04 6.40
C SER A 66 -5.16 13.19 7.66
N GLY A 67 -5.99 13.35 8.70
CA GLY A 67 -5.83 12.61 9.95
C GLY A 67 -6.31 11.16 9.90
N ASN A 68 -7.25 10.82 9.00
CA ASN A 68 -7.92 9.51 9.03
C ASN A 68 -8.11 8.87 7.64
N SER A 69 -7.60 9.49 6.57
CA SER A 69 -7.70 8.97 5.19
C SER A 69 -7.13 7.55 5.05
N HIS A 70 -5.94 7.31 5.60
CA HIS A 70 -5.28 5.99 5.56
C HIS A 70 -6.10 4.89 6.24
N SER A 71 -6.56 5.13 7.48
CA SER A 71 -7.38 4.14 8.19
C SER A 71 -8.72 3.92 7.49
N ARG A 72 -9.31 4.98 6.92
CA ARG A 72 -10.58 4.88 6.18
C ARG A 72 -10.44 4.00 4.95
N LEU A 73 -9.42 4.21 4.13
CA LEU A 73 -9.16 3.38 2.96
C LEU A 73 -8.91 1.91 3.34
N ILE A 74 -8.08 1.67 4.36
CA ILE A 74 -7.81 0.32 4.85
C ILE A 74 -9.09 -0.36 5.33
N ASN A 75 -9.90 0.32 6.15
CA ASN A 75 -11.15 -0.23 6.67
C ASN A 75 -12.14 -0.51 5.55
N GLU A 76 -12.21 0.36 4.55
CA GLU A 76 -13.03 0.16 3.37
C GLU A 76 -12.63 -1.14 2.67
N LEU A 77 -11.36 -1.30 2.31
CA LEU A 77 -10.89 -2.50 1.63
C LEU A 77 -11.05 -3.77 2.48
N LYS A 78 -10.73 -3.70 3.77
CA LYS A 78 -10.64 -4.86 4.67
C LYS A 78 -11.99 -5.35 5.22
N HIS A 79 -12.96 -4.46 5.46
CA HIS A 79 -14.11 -4.78 6.31
C HIS A 79 -15.48 -4.64 5.64
N THR A 80 -15.59 -3.98 4.50
CA THR A 80 -16.87 -3.85 3.79
C THR A 80 -17.08 -4.98 2.78
N ASN A 81 -18.34 -5.38 2.63
CA ASN A 81 -18.75 -6.29 1.56
C ASN A 81 -19.55 -5.48 0.54
N HIS A 82 -19.04 -5.39 -0.68
CA HIS A 82 -19.73 -4.72 -1.80
C HIS A 82 -20.29 -5.72 -2.82
N PHE A 83 -19.93 -6.98 -2.65
CA PHE A 83 -20.17 -8.04 -3.63
C PHE A 83 -21.02 -9.16 -3.02
N ASP A 84 -22.34 -8.97 -2.96
CA ASP A 84 -23.25 -9.85 -2.21
C ASP A 84 -23.70 -11.12 -2.96
N LEU A 85 -23.47 -11.20 -4.27
CA LEU A 85 -23.80 -12.38 -5.07
C LEU A 85 -22.71 -13.47 -4.91
N GLU A 86 -23.12 -14.75 -4.90
CA GLU A 86 -22.21 -15.87 -4.59
C GLU A 86 -20.98 -15.91 -5.50
N TYR A 87 -21.15 -15.62 -6.80
CA TYR A 87 -20.06 -15.54 -7.77
C TYR A 87 -19.13 -14.33 -7.57
N ARG A 88 -19.53 -13.35 -6.76
CA ARG A 88 -18.75 -12.14 -6.45
C ARG A 88 -18.09 -12.18 -5.07
N LYS A 89 -18.31 -13.22 -4.27
CA LYS A 89 -17.60 -13.44 -2.98
C LYS A 89 -16.08 -13.47 -3.15
N ARG A 90 -15.60 -13.98 -4.29
CA ARG A 90 -14.16 -13.97 -4.61
C ARG A 90 -13.60 -12.54 -4.70
N LEU A 91 -14.36 -11.58 -5.24
CA LEU A 91 -13.94 -10.18 -5.31
C LEU A 91 -13.86 -9.56 -3.91
N ASN A 92 -14.79 -9.87 -3.00
CA ASN A 92 -14.68 -9.46 -1.60
C ASN A 92 -13.41 -10.04 -0.93
N SER A 93 -13.06 -11.29 -1.22
CA SER A 93 -11.83 -11.90 -0.71
C SER A 93 -10.59 -11.15 -1.20
N ILE A 94 -10.47 -10.94 -2.52
CA ILE A 94 -9.33 -10.21 -3.11
C ILE A 94 -9.23 -8.80 -2.52
N LYS A 95 -10.35 -8.07 -2.44
CA LYS A 95 -10.42 -6.74 -1.84
C LYS A 95 -9.94 -6.75 -0.38
N LYS A 96 -10.34 -7.76 0.39
CA LYS A 96 -9.93 -7.93 1.78
C LYS A 96 -8.43 -8.20 1.90
N ASP A 97 -7.87 -9.08 1.07
CA ASP A 97 -6.44 -9.43 1.06
C ASP A 97 -5.57 -8.18 0.77
N ILE A 98 -6.02 -7.32 -0.16
CA ILE A 98 -5.38 -6.01 -0.43
C ILE A 98 -5.45 -5.11 0.81
N GLY A 99 -6.60 -5.05 1.48
CA GLY A 99 -6.78 -4.26 2.70
C GLY A 99 -5.93 -4.76 3.88
N GLU A 100 -5.74 -6.07 4.01
CA GLU A 100 -4.84 -6.67 5.00
C GLU A 100 -3.38 -6.30 4.72
N THR A 101 -2.94 -6.48 3.47
CA THR A 101 -1.59 -6.09 3.02
C THR A 101 -1.33 -4.60 3.27
N LEU A 102 -2.24 -3.72 2.84
CA LEU A 102 -2.09 -2.27 3.04
C LEU A 102 -2.05 -1.90 4.54
N SER A 103 -2.75 -2.64 5.39
CA SER A 103 -2.70 -2.45 6.85
C SER A 103 -1.33 -2.81 7.42
N GLU A 104 -0.74 -3.93 7.00
CA GLU A 104 0.58 -4.37 7.47
C GLU A 104 1.68 -3.42 7.00
N LEU A 105 1.66 -3.02 5.73
CA LEU A 105 2.61 -2.05 5.18
C LEU A 105 2.52 -0.69 5.89
N ARG A 106 1.32 -0.27 6.33
CA ARG A 106 1.16 0.94 7.14
C ARG A 106 1.89 0.83 8.46
N ASP A 107 1.86 -0.33 9.12
CA ASP A 107 2.54 -0.54 10.38
C ASP A 107 4.07 -0.51 10.19
N TYR A 108 4.56 -1.13 9.11
CA TYR A 108 5.97 -1.06 8.73
C TYR A 108 6.43 0.38 8.48
N ARG A 109 5.64 1.12 7.70
CA ARG A 109 5.89 2.53 7.39
C ARG A 109 5.84 3.43 8.62
N ASN A 110 4.92 3.20 9.55
CA ASN A 110 4.83 3.99 10.78
C ASN A 110 6.09 3.83 11.64
N ASP A 111 6.61 2.60 11.74
CA ASP A 111 7.87 2.38 12.43
C ASP A 111 9.04 3.03 11.66
N ALA A 112 9.04 2.92 10.33
CA ALA A 112 10.14 3.39 9.48
C ALA A 112 10.28 4.91 9.54
N ASP A 113 9.16 5.62 9.47
CA ASP A 113 9.13 7.08 9.40
C ASP A 113 9.19 7.76 10.78
N TYR A 114 8.71 7.11 11.84
CA TYR A 114 8.50 7.79 13.13
C TYR A 114 9.18 7.14 14.33
N SER A 115 9.72 5.92 14.22
CA SER A 115 10.40 5.30 15.34
C SER A 115 11.85 5.76 15.43
N SER A 116 12.27 6.24 16.61
CA SER A 116 13.67 6.57 16.90
C SER A 116 14.58 5.34 16.95
N LYS A 117 13.99 4.15 17.14
CA LYS A 117 14.66 2.85 17.06
C LYS A 117 13.79 1.90 16.25
N TYR A 118 14.36 1.30 15.21
CA TYR A 118 13.64 0.33 14.37
C TYR A 118 14.17 -1.09 14.59
N PRO A 119 13.29 -2.11 14.56
CA PRO A 119 11.83 -1.99 14.63
C PRO A 119 11.38 -1.67 16.06
N ARG A 120 10.14 -1.17 16.20
CA ARG A 120 9.54 -0.94 17.53
C ARG A 120 9.15 -2.25 18.21
N THR A 121 8.76 -3.25 17.42
CA THR A 121 8.29 -4.56 17.90
C THR A 121 9.40 -5.61 17.82
N SER A 122 9.61 -6.37 18.89
CA SER A 122 10.59 -7.45 18.93
C SER A 122 10.29 -8.54 17.89
N GLY A 123 11.34 -9.06 17.25
CA GLY A 123 11.24 -10.16 16.28
C GLY A 123 10.97 -9.73 14.83
N ARG A 124 10.86 -8.42 14.57
CA ARG A 124 10.94 -7.84 13.22
C ARG A 124 12.38 -7.45 12.91
N GLU A 125 12.72 -7.43 11.63
CA GLU A 125 14.04 -7.07 11.12
C GLU A 125 13.85 -6.10 9.96
N LEU A 126 14.63 -5.03 9.93
CA LEU A 126 14.44 -3.93 8.98
C LEU A 126 14.53 -4.37 7.52
N GLU A 127 15.49 -5.24 7.22
CA GLU A 127 15.69 -5.82 5.88
C GLU A 127 14.50 -6.68 5.46
N ARG A 128 14.04 -7.54 6.36
CA ARG A 128 12.88 -8.40 6.14
C ARG A 128 11.59 -7.59 5.97
N ASP A 129 11.41 -6.54 6.76
CA ASP A 129 10.24 -5.66 6.61
C ASP A 129 10.26 -4.91 5.26
N LEU A 130 11.43 -4.61 4.69
CA LEU A 130 11.54 -4.09 3.32
C LEU A 130 11.19 -5.16 2.29
N GLU A 131 11.73 -6.37 2.42
CA GLU A 131 11.42 -7.49 1.54
C GLU A 131 9.91 -7.75 1.51
N ASP A 132 9.30 -7.91 2.69
CA ASP A 132 7.87 -8.13 2.87
C ASP A 132 7.05 -6.96 2.29
N ALA A 133 7.50 -5.70 2.47
CA ALA A 133 6.83 -4.53 1.90
C ALA A 133 6.86 -4.52 0.36
N VAL A 134 7.99 -4.88 -0.25
CA VAL A 134 8.14 -4.93 -1.71
C VAL A 134 7.33 -6.07 -2.31
N ILE A 135 7.45 -7.28 -1.76
CA ILE A 135 6.69 -8.45 -2.22
C ILE A 135 5.19 -8.23 -2.03
N GLY A 136 4.77 -7.80 -0.83
CA GLY A 136 3.37 -7.54 -0.53
C GLY A 136 2.77 -6.47 -1.45
N THR A 137 3.52 -5.41 -1.76
CA THR A 137 3.07 -4.38 -2.71
C THR A 137 2.80 -4.98 -4.09
N LYS A 138 3.70 -5.81 -4.62
CA LYS A 138 3.53 -6.45 -5.93
C LYS A 138 2.30 -7.36 -5.97
N GLU A 139 2.15 -8.23 -4.97
CA GLU A 139 1.02 -9.15 -4.88
C GLU A 139 -0.32 -8.40 -4.74
N ALA A 140 -0.33 -7.31 -3.96
CA ALA A 140 -1.51 -6.47 -3.79
C ALA A 140 -1.89 -5.73 -5.09
N LEU A 141 -0.93 -5.29 -5.90
CA LEU A 141 -1.20 -4.69 -7.21
C LEU A 141 -1.79 -5.69 -8.20
N ASP A 142 -1.21 -6.90 -8.29
CA ASP A 142 -1.77 -7.97 -9.12
C ASP A 142 -3.22 -8.29 -8.73
N ASN A 143 -3.50 -8.30 -7.42
CA ASN A 143 -4.83 -8.50 -6.89
C ASN A 143 -5.75 -7.31 -7.19
N LEU A 144 -5.26 -6.08 -7.13
CA LEU A 144 -6.01 -4.88 -7.47
C LEU A 144 -6.43 -4.88 -8.95
N GLU A 145 -5.53 -5.29 -9.85
CA GLU A 145 -5.82 -5.45 -11.28
C GLU A 145 -6.90 -6.51 -11.51
N ARG A 146 -6.80 -7.67 -10.85
CA ARG A 146 -7.82 -8.74 -10.92
C ARG A 146 -9.17 -8.27 -10.40
N LEU A 147 -9.17 -7.51 -9.31
CA LEU A 147 -10.38 -6.93 -8.72
C LEU A 147 -11.03 -5.95 -9.70
N ALA A 148 -10.25 -5.01 -10.24
CA ALA A 148 -10.72 -4.02 -11.21
C ALA A 148 -11.25 -4.69 -12.50
N ALA A 149 -10.59 -5.74 -12.99
CA ALA A 149 -11.06 -6.51 -14.13
C ALA A 149 -12.38 -7.22 -13.82
N GLY A 150 -12.48 -7.91 -12.69
CA GLY A 150 -13.70 -8.60 -12.28
C GLY A 150 -14.89 -7.66 -12.04
N MET A 151 -14.64 -6.40 -11.65
CA MET A 151 -15.70 -5.38 -11.54
C MET A 151 -16.22 -4.88 -12.88
N LYS A 152 -15.44 -4.94 -13.96
CA LYS A 152 -15.88 -4.53 -15.31
C LYS A 152 -16.75 -5.57 -16.00
N GLU A 153 -16.70 -6.82 -15.55
CA GLU A 153 -17.53 -7.92 -16.06
C GLU A 153 -18.92 -7.98 -15.40
N ILE A 154 -19.19 -7.07 -14.46
CA ILE A 154 -20.44 -6.93 -13.70
C ILE A 154 -21.39 -5.94 -14.38
#